data_AF-A0A9Q3HI70-F1
#
_entry.id   AF-A0A9Q3HI70-F1
#
_cell.length_a   1.000
_cell.length_b   1.000
_cell.length_c   1.000
_cell.angle_alpha   90.00
_cell.angle_beta   90.00
_cell.angle_gamma   90.00
#
_symmetry.space_group_name_H-M   'P 1'
#
loop_
_entity.id
_entity.type
_entity.pdbx_description
1 polymer ?
#
loop_
_entity_poly.entity_id
_entity_poly.type
_entity_poly.pdbx_seq_one_letter_code
_entity_poly.pdbx_strand_id
1 'polypeptide(L)'
;MFNGTPIHNTIYDPLGIISFITQPQSSDQYNWSPFILSSLSKGSNDVLHLSLRHLSLCCTKTTHLKSLPTISHHYELLSLNPTMKQEYSTLYKELLSSKSKEPGEFFRNINQLSICCNHHIVLNTIADEDLEDYKGRSTQDNSSKITRTLVDVETCMMSSKIAHLLKILLKNKQSRCGPTKLVVYTQWTEFLNLIGIALAHHSILSALIDGTISAQAQEKALENFFNNPECEVLIAFIATAGTGLNITCANMVYLMMRGPPNFYFDFWTLTFTFPGAQLEPSH
;
A
#
# COMPACT_ATOMS: atom_id res chain seq x y z
N MET A 1 -7.65 -23.46 -6.64
CA MET A 1 -7.45 -21.99 -6.57
C MET A 1 -6.57 -21.69 -5.38
N PHE A 2 -5.50 -20.91 -5.53
CA PHE A 2 -4.66 -20.47 -4.42
C PHE A 2 -4.93 -19.00 -4.14
N ASN A 3 -5.40 -18.68 -2.93
CA ASN A 3 -5.60 -17.30 -2.48
C ASN A 3 -5.18 -17.19 -1.01
N GLY A 4 -4.29 -16.25 -0.70
CA GLY A 4 -3.84 -15.99 0.67
C GLY A 4 -4.88 -15.27 1.54
N THR A 5 -5.81 -14.52 0.92
CA THR A 5 -6.88 -13.80 1.62
C THR A 5 -8.18 -13.89 0.79
N PRO A 6 -9.00 -14.94 0.97
CA PRO A 6 -10.18 -15.19 0.12
C PRO A 6 -11.35 -14.20 0.32
N ILE A 7 -11.29 -13.37 1.36
CA ILE A 7 -12.33 -12.37 1.68
C ILE A 7 -11.67 -11.01 1.56
N HIS A 8 -12.19 -10.16 0.68
CA HIS A 8 -11.61 -8.85 0.40
C HIS A 8 -12.46 -7.75 1.02
N ASN A 9 -13.72 -7.60 0.59
CA ASN A 9 -14.54 -6.42 0.90
C ASN A 9 -16.01 -6.74 1.15
N THR A 10 -16.53 -7.90 0.74
CA THR A 10 -17.96 -8.20 0.87
C THR A 10 -18.25 -9.62 1.32
N ILE A 11 -19.42 -9.79 1.95
CA ILE A 11 -19.98 -11.12 2.27
C ILE A 11 -20.31 -11.96 1.03
N TYR A 12 -20.25 -11.36 -0.17
CA TYR A 12 -20.45 -12.04 -1.44
C TYR A 12 -19.16 -12.63 -2.01
N ASP A 13 -17.99 -12.22 -1.53
CA ASP A 13 -16.70 -12.73 -2.02
C ASP A 13 -16.60 -14.26 -1.86
N PRO A 14 -16.99 -14.87 -0.70
CA PRO A 14 -17.02 -16.33 -0.56
C PRO A 14 -17.97 -17.02 -1.53
N LEU A 15 -19.10 -16.38 -1.89
CA LEU A 15 -20.07 -16.93 -2.83
C LEU A 15 -19.52 -16.97 -4.25
N GLY A 16 -18.79 -15.92 -4.66
CA GLY A 16 -18.09 -15.91 -5.95
C GLY A 16 -17.07 -17.06 -6.04
N ILE A 17 -16.33 -17.30 -4.96
CA ILE A 17 -15.35 -18.40 -4.89
C ILE A 17 -16.05 -19.76 -4.96
N ILE A 18 -17.11 -19.97 -4.18
CA ILE A 18 -17.87 -21.22 -4.19
C ILE A 18 -18.46 -21.45 -5.58
N SER A 19 -19.14 -20.45 -6.15
CA SER A 19 -19.73 -20.55 -7.50
C SER A 19 -18.70 -20.86 -8.59
N PHE A 20 -17.47 -20.34 -8.46
CA PHE A 20 -16.39 -20.64 -9.39
C PHE A 20 -15.88 -22.08 -9.24
N ILE A 21 -15.73 -22.57 -8.01
CA ILE A 21 -15.23 -23.93 -7.72
C ILE A 21 -16.27 -25.00 -8.07
N THR A 22 -17.56 -24.72 -7.82
CA THR A 22 -18.65 -25.69 -7.91
C THR A 22 -19.41 -25.64 -9.23
N GLN A 23 -18.82 -25.12 -10.32
CA GLN A 23 -19.48 -24.90 -11.63
C GLN A 23 -20.62 -25.91 -11.92
N PRO A 24 -21.82 -25.47 -12.33
CA PRO A 24 -22.93 -26.39 -12.50
C PRO A 24 -22.65 -27.38 -13.63
N GLN A 25 -22.63 -28.67 -13.31
CA GLN A 25 -22.63 -29.74 -14.32
C GLN A 25 -24.02 -29.94 -14.95
N SER A 26 -25.07 -29.26 -14.48
CA SER A 26 -26.41 -29.32 -15.06
C SER A 26 -27.27 -28.16 -14.57
N SER A 27 -28.27 -27.82 -15.38
CA SER A 27 -29.22 -26.69 -15.26
C SER A 27 -30.11 -26.68 -14.01
N ASP A 28 -29.95 -27.63 -13.10
CA ASP A 28 -30.71 -27.73 -11.85
C ASP A 28 -29.73 -27.81 -10.68
N GLN A 29 -29.37 -26.66 -10.10
CA GLN A 29 -28.52 -26.63 -8.91
C GLN A 29 -29.10 -25.71 -7.83
N TYR A 30 -29.35 -26.32 -6.67
CA TYR A 30 -29.72 -25.70 -5.40
C TYR A 30 -29.01 -24.35 -5.20
N ASN A 31 -29.79 -23.27 -5.17
CA ASN A 31 -29.26 -21.95 -4.88
C ASN A 31 -28.96 -21.86 -3.37
N TRP A 32 -27.73 -22.16 -2.97
CA TRP A 32 -27.28 -22.08 -1.57
C TRP A 32 -27.05 -20.63 -1.10
N SER A 33 -27.03 -19.67 -2.02
CA SER A 33 -26.73 -18.26 -1.69
C SER A 33 -27.66 -17.65 -0.65
N PRO A 34 -29.00 -17.88 -0.62
CA PRO A 34 -29.87 -17.27 0.38
C PRO A 34 -29.62 -17.85 1.78
N PHE A 35 -29.24 -19.12 1.88
CA PHE A 35 -28.93 -19.79 3.15
C PHE A 35 -27.61 -19.29 3.74
N ILE A 36 -26.58 -19.15 2.90
CA ILE A 36 -25.28 -18.61 3.32
C ILE A 36 -25.43 -17.14 3.69
N LEU A 37 -26.09 -16.32 2.86
CA LEU A 37 -26.28 -14.89 3.12
C LEU A 37 -27.14 -14.63 4.36
N SER A 38 -28.19 -15.41 4.59
CA SER A 38 -29.05 -15.25 5.78
C SER A 38 -28.37 -15.70 7.07
N SER A 39 -27.45 -16.66 7.02
CA SER A 39 -26.61 -17.03 8.17
C SER A 39 -25.57 -15.93 8.47
N LEU A 40 -24.90 -15.44 7.43
CA LEU A 40 -23.88 -14.39 7.54
C LEU A 40 -24.48 -13.06 8.03
N SER A 41 -25.67 -12.68 7.55
CA SER A 41 -26.35 -11.47 8.01
C SER A 41 -26.80 -11.54 9.47
N LYS A 42 -26.97 -12.75 10.01
CA LYS A 42 -27.21 -13.02 11.44
C LYS A 42 -25.92 -13.15 12.27
N GLY A 43 -24.75 -13.00 11.65
CA GLY A 43 -23.45 -13.11 12.30
C GLY A 43 -23.00 -14.55 12.60
N SER A 44 -23.69 -15.57 12.08
CA SER A 44 -23.23 -16.97 12.20
C SER A 44 -22.44 -17.40 10.97
N ASN A 45 -21.22 -17.87 11.21
CA ASN A 45 -20.30 -18.37 10.20
C ASN A 45 -20.37 -19.89 10.02
N ASP A 46 -21.20 -20.60 10.78
CA ASP A 46 -21.19 -22.06 10.86
C ASP A 46 -21.54 -22.71 9.51
N VAL A 47 -22.58 -22.19 8.85
CA VAL A 47 -23.00 -22.65 7.52
C VAL A 47 -21.88 -22.44 6.51
N LEU A 48 -21.21 -21.28 6.55
CA LEU A 48 -20.10 -20.97 5.67
C LEU A 48 -18.91 -21.92 5.94
N HIS A 49 -18.55 -22.14 7.20
CA HIS A 49 -17.48 -23.07 7.57
C HIS A 49 -17.77 -24.50 7.13
N LEU A 50 -19.01 -24.98 7.28
CA LEU A 50 -19.42 -26.31 6.81
C LEU A 50 -19.35 -26.42 5.29
N SER A 51 -19.83 -25.41 4.56
CA SER A 51 -19.75 -25.38 3.10
C SER A 51 -18.30 -25.35 2.61
N LEU A 52 -17.42 -24.59 3.28
CA LEU A 52 -16.02 -24.46 2.91
C LEU A 52 -15.12 -25.61 3.42
N ARG A 53 -15.60 -26.44 4.36
CA ARG A 53 -14.81 -27.52 4.99
C ARG A 53 -14.23 -28.52 3.99
N HIS A 54 -14.96 -28.81 2.93
CA HIS A 54 -14.55 -29.77 1.89
C HIS A 54 -13.98 -29.08 0.65
N LEU A 55 -14.09 -27.76 0.55
CA LEU A 55 -13.71 -26.97 -0.62
C LEU A 55 -12.44 -26.15 -0.41
N SER A 56 -12.05 -25.91 0.84
CA SER A 56 -10.92 -25.06 1.20
C SER A 56 -10.01 -25.72 2.24
N LEU A 57 -8.72 -25.48 2.11
CA LEU A 57 -7.72 -25.78 3.13
C LEU A 57 -7.01 -24.46 3.45
N CYS A 58 -7.07 -24.04 4.72
CA CYS A 58 -6.39 -22.85 5.21
C CYS A 58 -5.48 -23.25 6.38
N CYS A 59 -4.18 -23.00 6.23
CA CYS A 59 -3.19 -23.21 7.28
C CYS A 59 -2.74 -21.84 7.79
N THR A 60 -2.72 -21.65 9.11
CA THR A 60 -2.24 -20.41 9.72
C THR A 60 -0.77 -20.56 10.12
N LYS A 61 -0.04 -19.43 10.18
CA LYS A 61 1.38 -19.44 10.57
C LYS A 61 1.59 -20.00 11.99
N THR A 62 0.60 -19.86 12.86
CA THR A 62 0.62 -20.31 14.26
C THR A 62 0.57 -21.83 14.44
N THR A 63 0.06 -22.58 13.47
CA THR A 63 -0.08 -24.05 13.60
C THR A 63 1.15 -24.82 13.12
N HIS A 64 1.93 -24.26 12.19
CA HIS A 64 3.03 -24.99 11.53
C HIS A 64 4.43 -24.38 11.70
N LEU A 65 4.57 -23.12 12.15
CA LEU A 65 5.87 -22.45 12.29
C LEU A 65 6.07 -22.01 13.74
N LYS A 66 6.93 -22.72 14.48
CA LYS A 66 7.11 -22.54 15.94
C LYS A 66 8.08 -21.40 16.34
N SER A 67 8.73 -20.74 15.38
CA SER A 67 9.81 -19.79 15.69
C SER A 67 9.94 -18.65 14.66
N LEU A 68 8.83 -17.99 14.33
CA LEU A 68 8.91 -16.76 13.52
C LEU A 68 9.29 -15.56 14.40
N PRO A 69 10.09 -14.61 13.89
CA PRO A 69 10.32 -13.36 14.58
C PRO A 69 8.99 -12.62 14.79
N THR A 70 8.86 -11.96 15.93
CA THR A 70 7.66 -11.19 16.26
C THR A 70 7.54 -9.98 15.33
N ILE A 71 6.41 -9.88 14.63
CA ILE A 71 6.05 -8.69 13.85
C ILE A 71 5.46 -7.68 14.83
N SER A 72 5.87 -6.43 14.68
CA SER A 72 5.63 -5.40 15.66
C SER A 72 5.30 -4.09 14.94
N HIS A 73 4.18 -3.46 15.36
CA HIS A 73 3.57 -2.35 14.62
C HIS A 73 3.78 -1.00 15.33
N HIS A 74 4.32 -0.01 14.62
CA HIS A 74 4.49 1.36 15.08
C HIS A 74 3.68 2.35 14.25
N TYR A 75 3.17 3.38 14.94
CA TYR A 75 2.42 4.47 14.36
C TYR A 75 3.06 5.79 14.75
N GLU A 76 3.45 6.59 13.75
CA GLU A 76 3.98 7.93 13.99
C GLU A 76 3.08 8.98 13.35
N LEU A 77 2.66 9.94 14.18
CA LEU A 77 1.85 11.07 13.76
C LEU A 77 2.77 12.17 13.25
N LEU A 78 2.64 12.48 11.97
CA LEU A 78 3.43 13.53 11.33
C LEU A 78 2.58 14.79 11.17
N SER A 79 3.11 15.92 11.63
CA SER A 79 2.53 17.22 11.33
C SER A 79 2.77 17.57 9.86
N LEU A 80 1.72 17.98 9.16
CA LEU A 80 1.84 18.53 7.81
C LEU A 80 2.73 19.78 7.83
N ASN A 81 3.52 19.95 6.76
CA ASN A 81 4.23 21.19 6.48
C ASN A 81 3.22 22.37 6.51
N PRO A 82 3.57 23.55 7.06
CA PRO A 82 2.67 24.69 7.13
C PRO A 82 1.95 25.04 5.82
N THR A 83 2.66 24.98 4.70
CA THR A 83 2.09 25.27 3.37
C THR A 83 1.04 24.23 2.98
N MET A 84 1.38 22.94 3.09
CA MET A 84 0.44 21.85 2.79
C MET A 84 -0.73 21.81 3.77
N LYS A 85 -0.52 22.22 5.03
CA LYS A 85 -1.59 22.32 6.02
C LYS A 85 -2.63 23.37 5.63
N GLN A 86 -2.21 24.48 5.02
CA GLN A 86 -3.12 25.49 4.50
C GLN A 86 -3.95 24.93 3.35
N GLU A 87 -3.32 24.29 2.36
CA GLU A 87 -4.01 23.63 1.24
C GLU A 87 -5.00 22.57 1.71
N TYR A 88 -4.57 21.68 2.62
CA TYR A 88 -5.43 20.66 3.22
C TYR A 88 -6.64 21.28 3.91
N SER A 89 -6.44 22.38 4.64
CA SER A 89 -7.52 23.08 5.35
C SER A 89 -8.53 23.69 4.38
N THR A 90 -8.08 24.17 3.22
CA THR A 90 -8.95 24.69 2.17
C THR A 90 -9.79 23.56 1.55
N LEU A 91 -9.15 22.47 1.10
CA LEU A 91 -9.85 21.30 0.56
C LEU A 91 -10.84 20.70 1.56
N TYR A 92 -10.49 20.69 2.85
CA TYR A 92 -11.36 20.17 3.89
C TYR A 92 -12.62 21.04 4.08
N LYS A 93 -12.47 22.37 4.05
CA LYS A 93 -13.61 23.30 4.08
C LYS A 93 -14.50 23.14 2.86
N GLU A 94 -13.90 22.95 1.68
CA GLU A 94 -14.64 22.69 0.44
C GLU A 94 -15.47 21.40 0.55
N LEU A 95 -14.86 20.31 1.04
CA LEU A 95 -15.57 19.05 1.30
C LEU A 95 -16.76 19.24 2.25
N LEU A 96 -16.58 19.99 3.35
CA LEU A 96 -17.67 20.26 4.30
C LEU A 96 -18.77 21.15 3.73
N SER A 97 -18.42 22.06 2.82
CA SER A 97 -19.36 22.98 2.18
C SER A 97 -20.11 22.36 0.99
N SER A 98 -19.57 21.30 0.39
CA SER A 98 -20.23 20.59 -0.72
C SER A 98 -21.51 19.91 -0.22
N LYS A 99 -22.63 20.28 -0.82
CA LYS A 99 -23.95 19.66 -0.58
C LYS A 99 -24.23 18.51 -1.55
N SER A 100 -23.24 18.12 -2.36
CA SER A 100 -23.41 17.08 -3.36
C SER A 100 -23.76 15.76 -2.70
N LYS A 101 -24.82 15.11 -3.19
CA LYS A 101 -25.26 13.77 -2.75
C LYS A 101 -24.63 12.66 -3.60
N GLU A 102 -23.88 13.03 -4.65
CA GLU A 102 -23.24 12.07 -5.55
C GLU A 102 -22.08 11.36 -4.82
N PRO A 103 -22.16 10.03 -4.61
CA PRO A 103 -21.12 9.29 -3.90
C PRO A 103 -19.73 9.45 -4.56
N GLY A 104 -19.69 9.55 -5.89
CA GLY A 104 -18.44 9.71 -6.64
C GLY A 104 -17.69 11.00 -6.32
N GLU A 105 -18.40 12.12 -6.16
CA GLU A 105 -17.78 13.40 -5.79
C GLU A 105 -17.23 13.37 -4.37
N PHE A 106 -17.96 12.76 -3.43
CA PHE A 106 -17.51 12.59 -2.06
C PHE A 106 -16.20 11.78 -1.97
N PHE A 107 -16.13 10.64 -2.65
CA PHE A 107 -14.92 9.82 -2.68
C PHE A 107 -13.75 10.53 -3.37
N ARG A 108 -14.01 11.27 -4.45
CA ARG A 108 -12.98 12.10 -5.11
C ARG A 108 -12.40 13.13 -4.15
N ASN A 109 -13.24 13.86 -3.42
CA ASN A 109 -12.79 14.89 -2.49
C ASN A 109 -12.00 14.30 -1.30
N ILE A 110 -12.44 13.14 -0.77
CA ILE A 110 -11.66 12.40 0.25
C ILE A 110 -10.32 11.91 -0.31
N ASN A 111 -10.31 11.47 -1.56
CA ASN A 111 -9.09 11.04 -2.22
C ASN A 111 -8.09 12.19 -2.36
N GLN A 112 -8.56 13.37 -2.77
CA GLN A 112 -7.75 14.59 -2.85
C GLN A 112 -7.13 14.97 -1.50
N LEU A 113 -7.90 14.89 -0.41
CA LEU A 113 -7.35 15.07 0.95
C LEU A 113 -6.25 14.04 1.27
N SER A 114 -6.44 12.79 0.84
CA SER A 114 -5.46 11.71 1.04
C SER A 114 -4.16 11.96 0.27
N ILE A 115 -4.28 12.45 -0.97
CA ILE A 115 -3.16 12.80 -1.84
C ILE A 115 -2.41 14.03 -1.31
N CYS A 116 -3.15 15.06 -0.87
CA CYS A 116 -2.59 16.26 -0.25
C CYS A 116 -1.72 15.90 0.97
N CYS A 117 -2.11 14.90 1.77
CA CYS A 117 -1.28 14.41 2.86
C CYS A 117 0.04 13.73 2.42
N ASN A 118 0.16 13.33 1.16
CA ASN A 118 1.38 12.77 0.60
C ASN A 118 2.26 13.88 0.02
N HIS A 119 1.76 14.66 -0.94
CA HIS A 119 2.51 15.75 -1.56
C HIS A 119 1.60 16.63 -2.45
N HIS A 120 1.84 17.95 -2.49
CA HIS A 120 1.01 18.90 -3.27
C HIS A 120 1.10 18.65 -4.80
N ILE A 121 2.29 18.38 -5.35
CA ILE A 121 2.46 18.07 -6.78
C ILE A 121 1.61 16.87 -7.22
N VAL A 122 1.51 15.81 -6.41
CA VAL A 122 0.74 14.62 -6.78
C VAL A 122 -0.74 14.98 -6.95
N LEU A 123 -1.26 15.91 -6.13
CA LEU A 123 -2.62 16.42 -6.27
C LEU A 123 -2.80 17.17 -7.60
N ASN A 124 -1.84 18.01 -7.97
CA ASN A 124 -1.90 18.81 -9.20
C ASN A 124 -1.79 17.93 -10.45
N THR A 125 -0.92 16.93 -10.45
CA THR A 125 -0.79 16.00 -11.59
C THR A 125 -2.08 15.24 -11.86
N ILE A 126 -2.77 14.80 -10.81
CA ILE A 126 -4.06 14.10 -10.94
C ILE A 126 -5.15 15.05 -11.44
N ALA A 127 -5.15 16.31 -11.00
CA ALA A 127 -6.08 17.32 -11.49
C ALA A 127 -5.89 17.61 -13.00
N ASP A 128 -4.66 17.55 -13.50
CA ASP A 128 -4.36 17.71 -14.94
C ASP A 128 -4.78 16.48 -15.76
N GLU A 129 -4.62 15.26 -15.23
CA GLU A 129 -5.07 14.02 -15.90
C GLU A 129 -6.60 13.97 -16.07
N ASP A 130 -7.36 14.39 -15.05
CA ASP A 130 -8.84 14.49 -15.13
C ASP A 130 -9.31 15.46 -16.24
N LEU A 131 -8.51 16.49 -16.56
CA LEU A 131 -8.81 17.45 -17.63
C LEU A 131 -8.50 16.91 -19.03
N GLU A 132 -7.52 16.01 -19.16
CA GLU A 132 -7.17 15.37 -20.43
C GLU A 132 -8.14 14.25 -20.82
N ASP A 133 -8.71 13.51 -19.86
CA ASP A 133 -9.70 12.45 -20.14
C ASP A 133 -11.02 13.01 -20.72
N TYR A 134 -11.33 14.29 -20.45
CA TYR A 134 -12.44 15.01 -21.09
C TYR A 134 -12.14 15.45 -22.54
N LYS A 135 -10.86 15.48 -22.94
CA LYS A 135 -10.39 15.82 -24.28
C LYS A 135 -9.75 14.61 -24.97
N GLY A 136 -10.51 13.53 -25.14
CA GLY A 136 -10.26 12.43 -26.08
C GLY A 136 -8.79 11.99 -26.30
N ARG A 137 -8.39 10.89 -25.67
CA ARG A 137 -7.08 10.21 -25.78
C ARG A 137 -6.46 10.21 -27.20
N SER A 138 -5.32 10.90 -27.36
CA SER A 138 -4.27 10.47 -28.28
C SER A 138 -3.34 9.51 -27.55
N THR A 139 -3.15 8.32 -28.11
CA THR A 139 -2.19 7.31 -27.61
C THR A 139 -0.76 7.82 -27.73
N GLN A 140 -0.16 8.24 -26.62
CA GLN A 140 1.30 8.33 -26.48
C GLN A 140 1.67 7.98 -25.04
N ASP A 141 2.78 7.25 -24.89
CA ASP A 141 3.35 6.73 -23.64
C ASP A 141 3.31 7.74 -22.47
N ASN A 142 2.36 7.56 -21.55
CA ASN A 142 2.18 8.43 -20.38
C ASN A 142 3.07 8.06 -19.18
N SER A 143 3.98 7.10 -19.30
CA SER A 143 4.88 6.67 -18.22
C SER A 143 5.92 7.73 -17.78
N SER A 144 5.90 8.97 -18.31
CA SER A 144 6.99 9.92 -18.07
C SER A 144 6.65 11.42 -18.05
N LYS A 145 5.47 11.84 -17.57
CA LYS A 145 5.22 13.28 -17.41
C LYS A 145 6.00 13.89 -16.23
N ILE A 146 6.17 13.19 -15.10
CA ILE A 146 6.96 13.70 -13.95
C ILE A 146 8.47 13.53 -14.16
N THR A 147 8.91 12.57 -14.99
CA THR A 147 10.34 12.26 -15.18
C THR A 147 11.14 13.37 -15.90
N ARG A 148 10.49 14.45 -16.39
CA ARG A 148 11.17 15.53 -17.12
C ARG A 148 11.06 16.92 -16.49
N THR A 149 10.20 17.13 -15.50
CA THR A 149 10.20 18.38 -14.74
C THR A 149 11.30 18.25 -13.70
N LEU A 150 12.24 19.19 -13.66
CA LEU A 150 13.30 19.28 -12.64
C LEU A 150 12.66 19.51 -11.27
N VAL A 151 12.06 18.47 -10.68
CA VAL A 151 11.50 18.55 -9.33
C VAL A 151 12.69 18.68 -8.39
N ASP A 152 12.82 19.87 -7.81
CA ASP A 152 13.87 20.14 -6.84
C ASP A 152 13.63 19.38 -5.54
N VAL A 153 14.70 19.09 -4.83
CA VAL A 153 14.69 18.34 -3.57
C VAL A 153 13.91 19.09 -2.51
N GLU A 154 13.99 20.42 -2.49
CA GLU A 154 13.19 21.25 -1.59
C GLU A 154 11.70 20.95 -1.75
N THR A 155 11.27 20.69 -2.98
CA THR A 155 9.89 20.32 -3.29
C THR A 155 9.56 18.96 -2.68
N CYS A 156 10.37 17.92 -2.94
CA CYS A 156 10.17 16.61 -2.33
C CYS A 156 10.10 16.66 -0.79
N MET A 157 10.91 17.54 -0.18
CA MET A 157 10.98 17.75 1.27
C MET A 157 9.76 18.48 1.86
N MET A 158 8.86 19.04 1.03
CA MET A 158 7.58 19.55 1.51
C MET A 158 6.73 18.43 2.11
N SER A 159 6.85 17.19 1.61
CA SER A 159 6.17 16.05 2.21
C SER A 159 6.78 15.69 3.56
N SER A 160 6.00 15.85 4.62
CA SER A 160 6.38 15.41 5.97
C SER A 160 6.71 13.91 6.01
N LYS A 161 6.11 13.10 5.13
CA LYS A 161 6.35 11.65 5.05
C LYS A 161 7.72 11.34 4.45
N ILE A 162 8.11 12.02 3.37
CA ILE A 162 9.43 11.87 2.74
C ILE A 162 10.52 12.39 3.69
N ALA A 163 10.31 13.57 4.29
CA ALA A 163 11.24 14.14 5.26
C ALA A 163 11.47 13.21 6.46
N HIS A 164 10.40 12.60 6.97
CA HIS A 164 10.49 11.64 8.06
C HIS A 164 11.21 10.34 7.64
N LEU A 165 10.90 9.79 6.46
CA LEU A 165 11.60 8.62 5.91
C LEU A 165 13.11 8.85 5.85
N LEU A 166 13.53 9.98 5.29
CA LEU A 166 14.94 10.34 5.19
C LEU A 166 15.59 10.48 6.56
N LYS A 167 14.91 11.13 7.51
CA LYS A 167 15.41 11.24 8.90
C LYS A 167 15.69 9.87 9.52
N ILE A 168 14.82 8.89 9.31
CA ILE A 168 15.02 7.53 9.83
C ILE A 168 16.16 6.83 9.11
N LEU A 169 16.21 6.88 7.78
CA LEU A 169 17.26 6.24 7.01
C LEU A 169 18.65 6.81 7.36
N LEU A 170 18.78 8.13 7.47
CA LEU A 170 20.02 8.79 7.86
C LEU A 170 20.43 8.46 9.30
N LYS A 171 19.48 8.39 10.24
CA LYS A 171 19.74 7.96 11.62
C LYS A 171 20.23 6.51 11.67
N ASN A 172 19.65 5.62 10.87
CA ASN A 172 20.04 4.21 10.81
C ASN A 172 21.47 4.06 10.26
N LYS A 173 21.83 4.82 9.22
CA LYS A 173 23.21 4.87 8.70
C LYS A 173 24.24 5.24 9.77
N GLN A 174 23.90 6.18 10.65
CA GLN A 174 24.78 6.62 11.73
C GLN A 174 24.89 5.60 12.88
N SER A 175 23.86 4.79 13.10
CA SER A 175 23.72 3.95 14.29
C SER A 175 24.58 2.66 14.27
N ARG A 176 25.30 2.36 13.18
CA ARG A 176 26.15 1.16 12.99
C ARG A 176 25.46 -0.19 13.30
N CYS A 177 24.14 -0.25 13.41
CA CYS A 177 23.36 -1.46 13.73
C CYS A 177 23.25 -2.48 12.58
N GLY A 178 24.19 -2.47 11.63
CA GLY A 178 24.18 -3.32 10.44
C GLY A 178 23.30 -2.79 9.29
N PRO A 179 23.35 -3.43 8.11
CA PRO A 179 22.61 -3.00 6.94
C PRO A 179 21.10 -3.14 7.18
N THR A 180 20.36 -2.05 6.99
CA THR A 180 18.89 -2.05 7.08
C THR A 180 18.31 -2.10 5.68
N LYS A 181 17.43 -3.07 5.40
CA LYS A 181 16.71 -3.18 4.14
C LYS A 181 15.24 -2.84 4.35
N LEU A 182 14.84 -1.73 3.75
CA LEU A 182 13.52 -1.13 3.91
C LEU A 182 12.68 -1.32 2.66
N VAL A 183 11.41 -1.67 2.83
CA VAL A 183 10.41 -1.62 1.75
C VAL A 183 9.46 -0.47 2.01
N VAL A 184 9.29 0.42 1.05
CA VAL A 184 8.35 1.53 1.12
C VAL A 184 7.18 1.24 0.17
N TYR A 185 5.97 1.15 0.73
CA TYR A 185 4.75 0.98 -0.06
C TYR A 185 3.94 2.26 -0.15
N THR A 186 3.44 2.55 -1.36
CA THR A 186 2.43 3.60 -1.59
C THR A 186 1.39 3.17 -2.63
N GLN A 187 0.25 3.89 -2.64
CA GLN A 187 -0.90 3.75 -3.53
C GLN A 187 -0.83 4.72 -4.70
N TRP A 188 0.20 5.56 -4.75
CA TRP A 188 0.34 6.65 -5.73
C TRP A 188 1.65 6.50 -6.46
N THR A 189 1.59 6.29 -7.77
CA THR A 189 2.74 6.09 -8.65
C THR A 189 3.63 7.33 -8.71
N GLU A 190 3.01 8.51 -8.74
CA GLU A 190 3.68 9.81 -8.76
C GLU A 190 4.47 10.00 -7.46
N PHE A 191 3.94 9.51 -6.34
CA PHE A 191 4.61 9.59 -5.05
C PHE A 191 5.81 8.63 -4.98
N LEU A 192 5.78 7.47 -5.65
CA LEU A 192 6.95 6.58 -5.77
C LEU A 192 8.13 7.34 -6.40
N ASN A 193 7.86 8.09 -7.46
CA ASN A 193 8.87 8.88 -8.17
C ASN A 193 9.47 9.97 -7.28
N LEU A 194 8.63 10.71 -6.55
CA LEU A 194 9.10 11.74 -5.60
C LEU A 194 10.00 11.15 -4.50
N ILE A 195 9.63 9.99 -3.96
CA ILE A 195 10.46 9.27 -2.98
C ILE A 195 11.81 8.90 -3.63
N GLY A 196 11.80 8.34 -4.84
CA GLY A 196 13.01 7.96 -5.57
C GLY A 196 13.97 9.13 -5.79
N ILE A 197 13.45 10.29 -6.22
CA ILE A 197 14.22 11.52 -6.40
C ILE A 197 14.85 11.97 -5.07
N ALA A 198 14.06 11.98 -3.99
CA ALA A 198 14.54 12.38 -2.67
C ALA A 198 15.66 11.45 -2.16
N LEU A 199 15.50 10.14 -2.32
CA LEU A 199 16.52 9.16 -1.92
C LEU A 199 17.80 9.30 -2.75
N ALA A 200 17.68 9.47 -4.08
CA ALA A 200 18.82 9.63 -4.97
C ALA A 200 19.65 10.87 -4.61
N HIS A 201 19.01 11.99 -4.30
CA HIS A 201 19.71 13.20 -3.88
C HIS A 201 20.48 13.03 -2.57
N HIS A 202 19.97 12.21 -1.65
CA HIS A 202 20.64 11.86 -0.41
C HIS A 202 21.61 10.67 -0.54
N SER A 203 21.96 10.25 -1.77
CA SER A 203 22.86 9.13 -2.04
C SER A 203 22.42 7.83 -1.37
N ILE A 204 21.11 7.59 -1.35
CA ILE A 204 20.51 6.33 -0.89
C ILE A 204 20.08 5.55 -2.13
N LEU A 205 20.71 4.40 -2.36
CA LEU A 205 20.39 3.56 -3.51
C LEU A 205 19.06 2.85 -3.26
N SER A 206 18.16 2.92 -4.24
CA SER A 206 16.85 2.29 -4.17
C SER A 206 16.46 1.55 -5.45
N ALA A 207 15.69 0.48 -5.31
CA ALA A 207 15.01 -0.19 -6.41
C ALA A 207 13.52 0.26 -6.46
N LEU A 208 12.92 0.29 -7.65
CA LEU A 208 11.53 0.70 -7.87
C LEU A 208 10.72 -0.42 -8.54
N ILE A 209 9.51 -0.68 -8.02
CA ILE A 209 8.51 -1.58 -8.61
C ILE A 209 7.16 -0.85 -8.64
N ASP A 210 6.79 -0.31 -9.79
CA ASP A 210 5.56 0.49 -9.99
C ASP A 210 4.42 -0.27 -10.70
N GLY A 211 4.65 -1.53 -11.07
CA GLY A 211 3.67 -2.37 -11.77
C GLY A 211 3.60 -2.15 -13.29
N THR A 212 4.30 -1.14 -13.82
CA THR A 212 4.43 -0.92 -15.27
C THR A 212 5.66 -1.62 -15.85
N ILE A 213 6.65 -1.92 -15.00
CA ILE A 213 7.86 -2.64 -15.38
C ILE A 213 7.56 -4.08 -15.82
N SER A 214 8.37 -4.59 -16.75
CA SER A 214 8.27 -5.99 -17.21
C SER A 214 8.64 -6.97 -16.09
N ALA A 215 8.13 -8.21 -16.16
CA ALA A 215 8.45 -9.25 -15.18
C ALA A 215 9.98 -9.46 -15.02
N GLN A 216 10.73 -9.41 -16.13
CA GLN A 216 12.18 -9.54 -16.11
C GLN A 216 12.87 -8.33 -15.43
N ALA A 217 12.36 -7.12 -15.63
CA ALA A 217 12.89 -5.92 -14.96
C ALA A 217 12.57 -5.94 -13.45
N GLN A 218 11.38 -6.41 -13.09
CA GLN A 218 10.96 -6.60 -11.70
C GLN A 218 11.84 -7.62 -10.98
N GLU A 219 12.14 -8.76 -11.62
CA GLU A 219 13.06 -9.76 -11.08
C GLU A 219 14.45 -9.18 -10.86
N LYS A 220 15.01 -8.46 -11.85
CA LYS A 220 16.30 -7.78 -11.70
C LYS A 220 16.31 -6.73 -10.57
N ALA A 221 15.22 -5.98 -10.41
CA ALA A 221 15.09 -5.01 -9.33
C ALA A 221 15.09 -5.69 -7.95
N LEU A 222 14.40 -6.84 -7.83
CA LEU A 222 14.40 -7.65 -6.61
C LEU A 222 15.76 -8.30 -6.35
N GLU A 223 16.41 -8.85 -7.38
CA GLU A 223 17.76 -9.40 -7.27
C GLU A 223 18.77 -8.35 -6.83
N ASN A 224 18.72 -7.14 -7.41
CA ASN A 224 19.54 -6.03 -6.97
C ASN A 224 19.22 -5.66 -5.51
N PHE A 225 17.95 -5.55 -5.16
CA PHE A 225 17.55 -5.30 -3.77
C PHE A 225 17.96 -6.43 -2.81
N PHE A 226 18.08 -7.67 -3.25
CA PHE A 226 18.48 -8.80 -2.40
C PHE A 226 20.00 -8.88 -2.24
N ASN A 227 20.73 -8.87 -3.36
CA ASN A 227 22.17 -9.14 -3.42
C ASN A 227 23.05 -7.91 -3.17
N ASN A 228 22.57 -6.71 -3.50
CA ASN A 228 23.36 -5.49 -3.31
C ASN A 228 23.20 -4.98 -1.86
N PRO A 229 24.29 -4.89 -1.07
CA PRO A 229 24.22 -4.32 0.27
C PRO A 229 24.04 -2.79 0.28
N GLU A 230 24.38 -2.11 -0.81
CA GLU A 230 24.20 -0.66 -0.96
C GLU A 230 22.74 -0.30 -1.29
N CYS A 231 21.97 -1.25 -1.85
CA CYS A 231 20.54 -1.09 -2.12
C CYS A 231 19.74 -1.26 -0.82
N GLU A 232 19.53 -0.15 -0.11
CA GLU A 232 18.89 -0.12 1.20
C GLU A 232 17.37 -0.06 1.11
N VAL A 233 16.82 0.47 0.01
CA VAL A 233 15.38 0.75 -0.10
C VAL A 233 14.75 0.12 -1.34
N LEU A 234 13.65 -0.60 -1.16
CA LEU A 234 12.75 -1.00 -2.24
C LEU A 234 11.49 -0.15 -2.18
N ILE A 235 11.25 0.65 -3.22
CA ILE A 235 10.05 1.46 -3.38
C ILE A 235 9.06 0.63 -4.22
N ALA A 236 7.88 0.35 -3.70
CA ALA A 236 6.91 -0.54 -4.36
C ALA A 236 5.48 0.01 -4.32
N PHE A 237 4.76 -0.18 -5.42
CA PHE A 237 3.32 0.06 -5.45
C PHE A 237 2.59 -1.02 -4.64
N ILE A 238 1.66 -0.65 -3.75
CA ILE A 238 1.03 -1.64 -2.86
C ILE A 238 0.28 -2.75 -3.61
N ALA A 239 -0.26 -2.48 -4.80
CA ALA A 239 -0.97 -3.50 -5.56
C ALA A 239 -0.03 -4.63 -6.03
N THR A 240 1.27 -4.36 -6.17
CA THR A 240 2.26 -5.40 -6.50
C THR A 240 2.61 -6.27 -5.29
N ALA A 241 2.30 -5.84 -4.06
CA ALA A 241 2.55 -6.64 -2.84
C ALA A 241 1.79 -7.98 -2.83
N GLY A 242 0.64 -8.06 -3.52
CA GLY A 242 -0.17 -9.28 -3.64
C GLY A 242 0.36 -10.31 -4.65
N THR A 243 1.42 -10.00 -5.40
CA THR A 243 1.92 -10.84 -6.50
C THR A 243 2.90 -11.94 -6.08
N GLY A 244 3.18 -12.07 -4.77
CA GLY A 244 4.04 -13.14 -4.26
C GLY A 244 5.54 -12.82 -4.32
N LEU A 245 5.92 -11.56 -4.18
CA LEU A 245 7.33 -11.13 -4.20
C LEU A 245 8.11 -11.71 -3.01
N ASN A 246 9.28 -12.28 -3.28
CA ASN A 246 10.19 -12.70 -2.23
C ASN A 246 11.03 -11.51 -1.75
N ILE A 247 10.56 -10.86 -0.68
CA ILE A 247 11.22 -9.70 -0.07
C ILE A 247 11.74 -10.06 1.34
N THR A 248 12.15 -11.31 1.53
CA THR A 248 12.61 -11.84 2.83
C THR A 248 13.88 -11.17 3.36
N CYS A 249 14.65 -10.50 2.50
CA CYS A 249 15.82 -9.73 2.90
C CYS A 249 15.47 -8.41 3.62
N ALA A 250 14.23 -7.93 3.52
CA ALA A 250 13.81 -6.72 4.20
C ALA A 250 13.53 -6.97 5.67
N ASN A 251 14.07 -6.10 6.52
CA ASN A 251 13.80 -6.10 7.96
C ASN A 251 12.83 -4.99 8.37
N MET A 252 12.51 -4.06 7.46
CA MET A 252 11.61 -2.95 7.76
C MET A 252 10.63 -2.67 6.61
N VAL A 253 9.39 -2.34 6.95
CA VAL A 253 8.34 -1.97 5.98
C VAL A 253 7.71 -0.64 6.38
N TYR A 254 7.62 0.28 5.42
CA TYR A 254 7.11 1.65 5.55
C TYR A 254 5.84 1.79 4.70
N LEU A 255 4.67 1.91 5.32
CA LEU A 255 3.40 2.04 4.58
C LEU A 255 2.97 3.49 4.46
N MET A 256 3.34 4.19 3.38
CA MET A 256 3.13 5.65 3.21
C MET A 256 1.68 6.09 2.97
N MET A 257 0.72 5.19 3.05
CA MET A 257 -0.68 5.41 2.73
C MET A 257 -1.50 5.50 4.00
N ARG A 258 -2.78 5.85 3.86
CA ARG A 258 -3.75 5.75 4.94
C ARG A 258 -3.84 4.29 5.43
N GLY A 259 -3.50 4.03 6.69
CA GLY A 259 -3.78 2.76 7.36
C GLY A 259 -5.30 2.44 7.40
N PRO A 260 -5.68 1.16 7.56
CA PRO A 260 -7.09 0.73 7.51
C PRO A 260 -7.95 1.48 8.54
N PRO A 261 -9.19 1.85 8.18
CA PRO A 261 -10.10 2.57 9.07
C PRO A 261 -10.73 1.57 10.03
N ASN A 262 -10.32 1.61 11.29
CA ASN A 262 -11.16 1.20 12.42
C ASN A 262 -10.56 1.80 13.68
N PHE A 263 -10.70 3.10 13.87
CA PHE A 263 -11.01 3.77 15.13
C PHE A 263 -11.28 5.25 14.80
N TYR A 264 -12.17 5.82 15.58
CA TYR A 264 -12.87 7.09 15.38
C TYR A 264 -11.96 8.27 15.04
N PHE A 265 -12.50 9.15 14.18
CA PHE A 265 -12.18 10.58 13.99
C PHE A 265 -10.75 11.04 14.29
N ASP A 266 -10.16 11.62 13.23
CA ASP A 266 -8.84 12.20 13.13
C ASP A 266 -7.66 11.23 13.03
N PHE A 267 -6.72 11.63 12.18
CA PHE A 267 -5.35 11.15 12.02
C PHE A 267 -5.04 10.11 10.92
N TRP A 268 -4.06 10.50 10.10
CA TRP A 268 -3.48 9.77 8.98
C TRP A 268 -2.31 8.92 9.48
N THR A 269 -2.33 7.63 9.15
CA THR A 269 -1.51 6.63 9.84
C THR A 269 -0.56 5.94 8.88
N LEU A 270 0.71 5.86 9.28
CA LEU A 270 1.82 5.33 8.51
C LEU A 270 2.55 4.26 9.35
N THR A 271 2.76 3.06 8.78
CA THR A 271 3.22 1.85 9.51
C THR A 271 4.73 1.61 9.37
N PHE A 272 5.39 1.25 10.48
CA PHE A 272 6.79 0.81 10.61
C PHE A 272 6.98 -0.36 11.60
N THR A 273 8.12 -1.06 11.50
CA THR A 273 8.61 -2.18 12.35
C THR A 273 9.90 -1.85 13.15
N PHE A 274 10.24 -2.72 14.13
CA PHE A 274 11.19 -2.54 15.25
C PHE A 274 12.64 -3.05 15.01
N PRO A 275 13.61 -2.76 15.92
CA PRO A 275 14.97 -3.30 15.90
C PRO A 275 15.20 -4.53 16.82
N GLY A 276 15.86 -5.56 16.27
CA GLY A 276 17.20 -6.04 16.67
C GLY A 276 17.43 -6.78 18.01
N ALA A 277 17.74 -8.08 17.88
CA ALA A 277 18.88 -8.79 18.49
C ALA A 277 19.10 -8.75 20.01
N GLN A 278 18.79 -9.88 20.67
CA GLN A 278 19.46 -10.27 21.91
C GLN A 278 20.80 -10.95 21.55
N LEU A 279 21.89 -10.32 21.98
CA LEU A 279 23.20 -10.94 22.13
C LEU A 279 23.16 -11.88 23.35
N GLU A 280 23.31 -13.19 23.16
CA GLU A 280 23.73 -14.07 24.24
C GLU A 280 25.26 -14.07 24.34
N PRO A 281 25.85 -13.91 25.54
CA PRO A 281 27.28 -14.10 25.74
C PRO A 281 27.58 -15.61 25.81
N SER A 282 28.61 -16.00 25.07
CA SER A 282 29.29 -17.29 25.19
C SER A 282 29.74 -17.55 26.62
N HIS A 283 29.28 -18.64 27.24
CA HIS A 283 30.10 -19.62 27.96
C HIS A 283 29.30 -20.89 28.28
#